data_AF-A0A958VHI9-F1
#
_entry.id   AF-A0A958VHI9-F1
#
_cell.length_a   1.000
_cell.length_b   1.000
_cell.length_c   1.000
_cell.angle_alpha   90.00
_cell.angle_beta   90.00
_cell.angle_gamma   90.00
#
_symmetry.space_group_name_H-M   'P 1'
#
loop_
_entity.id
_entity.type
_entity.pdbx_description
1 polymer ?
#
loop_
_entity_poly.entity_id
_entity_poly.type
_entity_poly.pdbx_seq_one_letter_code
_entity_poly.pdbx_strand_id
1 'polypeptide(L)'
;MNKDEEFEDEFEDDDEFIDDGTIDWDDPLGIKAAMNQPFYEKAIQVKDLLHGCKNLEEGQENSKTFSKMFNPIVQNSMILNIIIGQSYAFKLYDEKMTAMARAREHCVWLSKAINDYFEYLPKTDINQKMYRLVHEEMHDFQLAFIAEVNSYKTCDYVPDPWGVFNPPGVDSADFYS
;
A
#
# COMPACT_ATOMS: atom_id res chain seq x y z
N MET A 1 37.48 -43.24 29.67
CA MET A 1 36.73 -44.33 29.02
C MET A 1 35.26 -44.09 29.32
N ASN A 2 34.50 -43.75 28.27
CA ASN A 2 33.05 -43.53 28.17
C ASN A 2 32.46 -42.35 28.95
N LYS A 3 31.52 -41.55 28.42
CA LYS A 3 30.90 -41.43 27.08
C LYS A 3 30.14 -40.10 27.16
N ASP A 4 30.41 -39.17 26.26
CA ASP A 4 29.53 -38.05 26.00
C ASP A 4 28.38 -38.58 25.14
N GLU A 5 27.16 -38.54 25.67
CA GLU A 5 25.93 -38.73 24.91
C GLU A 5 25.43 -37.33 24.53
N GLU A 6 25.80 -36.87 23.34
CA GLU A 6 25.09 -35.79 22.65
C GLU A 6 23.78 -36.37 22.11
N PHE A 7 22.66 -35.85 22.61
CA PHE A 7 21.33 -36.03 22.03
C PHE A 7 21.22 -35.04 20.87
N GLU A 8 21.43 -35.52 19.65
CA GLU A 8 20.98 -34.84 18.43
C GLU A 8 19.51 -35.24 18.22
N ASP A 9 18.58 -34.42 18.70
CA ASP A 9 17.19 -34.48 18.24
C ASP A 9 17.14 -33.79 16.87
N GLU A 10 17.20 -34.58 15.81
CA GLU A 10 16.76 -34.18 14.47
C GLU A 10 15.24 -33.91 14.55
N PHE A 11 14.86 -32.64 14.66
CA PHE A 11 13.51 -32.22 14.35
C PHE A 11 13.33 -32.29 12.84
N GLU A 12 12.69 -33.35 12.35
CA GLU A 12 12.12 -33.39 11.01
C GLU A 12 10.98 -32.35 10.96
N ASP A 13 11.23 -31.22 10.29
CA ASP A 13 10.25 -30.19 9.95
C ASP A 13 9.25 -30.74 8.91
N ASP A 14 8.40 -31.68 9.34
CA ASP A 14 7.18 -32.08 8.61
C ASP A 14 6.01 -31.16 9.02
N ASP A 15 6.21 -29.84 8.95
CA ASP A 15 5.11 -28.89 8.99
C ASP A 15 4.48 -28.84 7.60
N GLU A 16 3.51 -29.75 7.36
CA GLU A 16 2.49 -29.51 6.34
C GLU A 16 1.85 -28.15 6.65
N PHE A 17 2.15 -27.15 5.82
CA PHE A 17 1.66 -25.78 5.96
C PHE A 17 0.12 -25.79 5.87
N ILE A 18 -0.54 -25.92 7.02
CA ILE A 18 -1.99 -25.77 7.12
C ILE A 18 -2.26 -24.27 6.95
N ASP A 19 -2.78 -23.91 5.78
CA ASP A 19 -3.20 -22.55 5.47
C ASP A 19 -4.51 -22.21 6.23
N ASP A 20 -4.41 -22.06 7.54
CA ASP A 20 -5.53 -21.89 8.48
C ASP A 20 -6.13 -20.47 8.51
N GLY A 21 -5.63 -19.57 7.65
CA GLY A 21 -6.04 -18.16 7.64
C GLY A 21 -5.25 -17.27 8.61
N THR A 22 -4.18 -17.78 9.24
CA THR A 22 -3.26 -16.96 10.03
C THR A 22 -2.37 -16.08 9.14
N ILE A 23 -1.88 -14.99 9.75
CA ILE A 23 -0.92 -14.07 9.14
C ILE A 23 0.32 -14.86 8.73
N ASP A 24 0.76 -14.69 7.48
CA ASP A 24 2.06 -15.17 7.03
C ASP A 24 3.14 -14.43 7.83
N TRP A 25 3.75 -15.11 8.81
CA TRP A 25 4.78 -14.53 9.67
C TRP A 25 6.09 -14.26 8.91
N ASP A 26 6.30 -14.87 7.75
CA ASP A 26 7.42 -14.59 6.86
C ASP A 26 7.17 -13.37 5.96
N ASP A 27 5.91 -12.96 5.78
CA ASP A 27 5.49 -11.74 5.08
C ASP A 27 4.30 -11.04 5.75
N PRO A 28 4.45 -10.56 7.00
CA PRO A 28 3.32 -10.06 7.79
C PRO A 28 2.71 -8.76 7.24
N LEU A 29 3.39 -8.14 6.27
CA LEU A 29 2.94 -6.95 5.58
C LEU A 29 2.52 -7.23 4.14
N GLY A 30 2.53 -8.49 3.67
CA GLY A 30 2.17 -8.89 2.30
C GLY A 30 3.05 -8.27 1.22
N ILE A 31 4.24 -7.78 1.57
CA ILE A 31 5.12 -7.05 0.66
C ILE A 31 5.72 -8.01 -0.37
N LYS A 32 6.17 -9.20 0.03
CA LYS A 32 6.68 -10.21 -0.91
C LYS A 32 5.58 -10.65 -1.87
N ALA A 33 4.37 -10.87 -1.37
CA ALA A 33 3.20 -11.21 -2.19
C ALA A 33 2.85 -10.08 -3.19
N ALA A 34 3.00 -8.83 -2.76
CA ALA A 34 2.70 -7.65 -3.57
C ALA A 34 3.75 -7.33 -4.65
N MET A 35 5.03 -7.67 -4.43
CA MET A 35 6.15 -7.25 -5.30
C MET A 35 5.98 -7.60 -6.78
N ASN A 36 5.20 -8.63 -7.12
CA ASN A 36 4.95 -9.07 -8.49
C ASN A 36 3.60 -8.61 -9.06
N GLN A 37 2.91 -7.72 -8.35
CA GLN A 37 1.56 -7.28 -8.72
C GLN A 37 1.61 -5.92 -9.44
N PRO A 38 0.92 -5.78 -10.59
CA PRO A 38 0.94 -4.52 -11.36
C PRO A 38 0.49 -3.31 -10.55
N PHE A 39 -0.48 -3.49 -9.64
CA PHE A 39 -0.97 -2.40 -8.80
C PHE A 39 0.08 -1.94 -7.77
N TYR A 40 0.80 -2.88 -7.15
CA TYR A 40 1.89 -2.54 -6.23
C TYR A 40 3.06 -1.86 -6.96
N GLU A 41 3.40 -2.31 -8.16
CA GLU A 41 4.42 -1.66 -8.99
C GLU A 41 4.09 -0.19 -9.23
N LYS A 42 2.83 0.14 -9.51
CA LYS A 42 2.38 1.52 -9.65
C LYS A 42 2.52 2.35 -8.37
N ALA A 43 2.27 1.75 -7.21
CA ALA A 43 2.51 2.41 -5.93
C ALA A 43 3.99 2.76 -5.70
N ILE A 44 4.89 1.87 -6.14
CA ILE A 44 6.34 2.07 -6.07
C ILE A 44 6.77 3.18 -7.03
N GLN A 45 6.24 3.21 -8.26
CA GLN A 45 6.51 4.26 -9.24
C GLN A 45 6.13 5.66 -8.71
N VAL A 46 4.97 5.80 -8.09
CA VAL A 46 4.56 7.05 -7.40
C VAL A 46 5.57 7.45 -6.32
N LYS A 47 5.94 6.51 -5.45
CA LYS A 47 6.87 6.76 -4.33
C LYS A 47 8.26 7.15 -4.82
N ASP A 48 8.79 6.46 -5.83
CA ASP A 48 10.09 6.75 -6.42
C ASP A 48 10.12 8.08 -7.16
N LEU A 49 9.03 8.42 -7.89
CA LEU A 49 8.90 9.73 -8.55
C LEU A 49 8.91 10.87 -7.53
N LEU A 50 8.16 10.74 -6.43
CA LEU A 50 8.15 11.74 -5.35
C LEU A 50 9.52 11.84 -4.67
N HIS A 51 10.21 10.72 -4.44
CA HIS A 51 11.60 10.76 -3.97
C HIS A 51 12.54 11.49 -4.94
N GLY A 52 12.42 11.21 -6.23
CA GLY A 52 13.19 11.90 -7.26
C GLY A 52 12.92 13.42 -7.24
N CYS A 53 11.66 13.82 -7.10
CA CYS A 53 11.29 15.23 -6.96
C CYS A 53 11.96 15.89 -5.75
N LYS A 54 12.01 15.18 -4.61
CA LYS A 54 12.69 15.68 -3.41
C LYS A 54 14.19 15.87 -3.66
N ASN A 55 14.85 14.90 -4.28
CA ASN A 55 16.29 14.90 -4.49
C ASN A 55 16.76 16.02 -5.44
N LEU A 56 15.92 16.43 -6.40
CA LEU A 56 16.22 17.55 -7.31
C LEU A 56 16.38 18.90 -6.61
N GLU A 57 15.85 19.02 -5.39
CA GLU A 57 15.75 20.27 -4.63
C GLU A 57 16.75 20.30 -3.47
N GLU A 58 17.45 19.18 -3.25
CA GLU A 58 18.56 19.10 -2.31
C GLU A 58 19.72 19.99 -2.78
N GLY A 59 20.27 20.80 -1.86
CA GLY A 59 21.38 21.71 -2.16
C GLY A 59 20.97 23.11 -2.67
N GLN A 60 19.67 23.36 -2.90
CA GLN A 60 19.19 24.71 -3.19
C GLN A 60 19.07 25.60 -1.94
N GLU A 61 19.05 26.92 -2.12
CA GLU A 61 19.01 27.92 -1.04
C GLU A 61 17.82 27.70 -0.08
N ASN A 62 16.68 27.27 -0.61
CA ASN A 62 15.46 26.99 0.16
C ASN A 62 15.25 25.50 0.51
N SER A 63 16.25 24.65 0.32
CA SER A 63 16.16 23.17 0.47
C SER A 63 15.61 22.71 1.83
N LYS A 64 15.91 23.42 2.93
CA LYS A 64 15.38 23.10 4.27
C LYS A 64 13.87 23.33 4.39
N THR A 65 13.37 24.44 3.84
CA THR A 65 11.95 24.78 3.86
C THR A 65 11.18 23.86 2.92
N PHE A 66 11.73 23.66 1.72
CA PHE A 66 11.25 22.65 0.76
C PHE A 66 11.08 21.29 1.44
N SER A 67 12.16 20.80 2.07
CA SER A 67 12.17 19.46 2.66
C SER A 67 11.11 19.31 3.75
N LYS A 68 10.89 20.35 4.57
CA LYS A 68 9.83 20.32 5.60
C LYS A 68 8.43 20.19 5.01
N MET A 69 8.15 20.86 3.88
CA MET A 69 6.85 20.81 3.23
C MET A 69 6.65 19.53 2.41
N PHE A 70 7.71 19.02 1.79
CA PHE A 70 7.64 17.89 0.87
C PHE A 70 7.86 16.53 1.54
N ASN A 71 8.56 16.46 2.68
CA ASN A 71 8.77 15.20 3.41
C ASN A 71 7.47 14.48 3.78
N PRO A 72 6.40 15.15 4.27
CA PRO A 72 5.12 14.49 4.52
C PRO A 72 4.54 13.81 3.28
N ILE A 73 4.71 14.41 2.09
CA ILE A 73 4.26 13.83 0.81
C ILE A 73 4.99 12.51 0.53
N VAL A 74 6.33 12.53 0.67
CA VAL A 74 7.16 11.34 0.48
C VAL A 74 6.87 10.25 1.54
N GLN A 75 6.68 10.64 2.80
CA GLN A 75 6.34 9.69 3.86
C GLN A 75 4.98 9.03 3.62
N ASN A 76 3.99 9.81 3.18
CA ASN A 76 2.67 9.28 2.90
C ASN A 76 2.67 8.31 1.72
N SER A 77 3.51 8.52 0.70
CA SER A 77 3.65 7.54 -0.40
C SER A 77 4.31 6.24 0.07
N MET A 78 5.22 6.27 1.04
CA MET A 78 5.73 5.04 1.68
C MET A 78 4.63 4.30 2.45
N ILE A 79 3.83 5.01 3.23
CA ILE A 79 2.70 4.42 3.98
C ILE A 79 1.70 3.78 3.01
N LEU A 80 1.39 4.45 1.91
CA LEU A 80 0.53 3.91 0.86
C LEU A 80 1.05 2.56 0.35
N ASN A 81 2.34 2.43 0.08
CA ASN A 81 2.95 1.17 -0.34
C ASN A 81 2.78 0.06 0.73
N ILE A 82 2.94 0.38 2.02
CA ILE A 82 2.74 -0.59 3.10
C ILE A 82 1.29 -1.08 3.14
N ILE A 83 0.32 -0.17 3.03
CA ILE A 83 -1.11 -0.52 3.06
C ILE A 83 -1.50 -1.39 1.87
N ILE A 84 -0.94 -1.12 0.69
CA ILE A 84 -1.16 -1.97 -0.49
C ILE A 84 -0.49 -3.32 -0.30
N GLY A 85 0.71 -3.39 0.28
CA GLY A 85 1.29 -4.67 0.71
C GLY A 85 0.31 -5.47 1.56
N GLN A 86 -0.27 -4.82 2.57
CA GLN A 86 -1.22 -5.47 3.48
C GLN A 86 -2.44 -6.04 2.75
N SER A 87 -2.93 -5.41 1.67
CA SER A 87 -4.05 -5.98 0.92
C SER A 87 -3.74 -7.34 0.29
N TYR A 88 -2.46 -7.63 0.02
CA TYR A 88 -2.01 -8.93 -0.47
C TYR A 88 -1.76 -9.95 0.64
N ALA A 89 -1.60 -9.52 1.89
CA ALA A 89 -1.60 -10.42 3.05
C ALA A 89 -3.02 -10.91 3.40
N PHE A 90 -4.04 -10.10 3.10
CA PHE A 90 -5.43 -10.44 3.39
C PHE A 90 -5.98 -11.47 2.40
N LYS A 91 -6.86 -12.34 2.90
CA LYS A 91 -7.56 -13.35 2.09
C LYS A 91 -9.00 -12.97 1.84
N LEU A 92 -9.65 -12.42 2.87
CA LEU A 92 -11.06 -12.08 2.84
C LEU A 92 -11.30 -10.76 2.09
N TYR A 93 -12.43 -10.70 1.41
CA TYR A 93 -12.87 -9.56 0.63
C TYR A 93 -12.99 -8.29 1.50
N ASP A 94 -13.60 -8.39 2.68
CA ASP A 94 -13.84 -7.26 3.59
C ASP A 94 -12.53 -6.66 4.12
N GLU A 95 -11.55 -7.51 4.46
CA GLU A 95 -10.21 -7.07 4.87
C GLU A 95 -9.47 -6.37 3.74
N LYS A 96 -9.51 -6.94 2.52
CA LYS A 96 -8.93 -6.33 1.31
C LYS A 96 -9.58 -4.99 1.02
N MET A 97 -10.90 -4.90 1.09
CA MET A 97 -11.63 -3.65 0.87
C MET A 97 -11.31 -2.61 1.94
N THR A 98 -11.10 -3.02 3.19
CA THR A 98 -10.62 -2.14 4.27
C THR A 98 -9.24 -1.57 3.99
N ALA A 99 -8.31 -2.37 3.47
CA ALA A 99 -7.00 -1.89 3.03
C ALA A 99 -7.13 -0.89 1.86
N MET A 100 -7.97 -1.20 0.87
CA MET A 100 -8.18 -0.32 -0.29
C MET A 100 -8.85 1.00 0.08
N ALA A 101 -9.76 1.01 1.06
CA ALA A 101 -10.34 2.24 1.59
C ALA A 101 -9.27 3.15 2.23
N ARG A 102 -8.38 2.57 3.03
CA ARG A 102 -7.23 3.30 3.62
C ARG A 102 -6.26 3.78 2.54
N ALA A 103 -5.92 2.95 1.56
CA ALA A 103 -5.08 3.35 0.44
C ALA A 103 -5.69 4.54 -0.33
N ARG A 104 -7.00 4.52 -0.58
CA ARG A 104 -7.73 5.63 -1.21
C ARG A 104 -7.64 6.91 -0.39
N GLU A 105 -7.81 6.84 0.93
CA GLU A 105 -7.65 8.00 1.82
C GLU A 105 -6.27 8.63 1.64
N HIS A 106 -5.21 7.84 1.69
CA HIS A 106 -3.84 8.30 1.48
C HIS A 106 -3.62 8.90 0.09
N CYS A 107 -4.23 8.34 -0.95
CA CYS A 107 -4.14 8.87 -2.31
C CYS A 107 -4.83 10.23 -2.46
N VAL A 108 -6.01 10.39 -1.86
CA VAL A 108 -6.72 11.68 -1.85
C VAL A 108 -5.90 12.73 -1.13
N TRP A 109 -5.31 12.36 0.02
CA TRP A 109 -4.41 13.24 0.75
C TRP A 109 -3.19 13.63 -0.08
N LEU A 110 -2.53 12.66 -0.74
CA LEU A 110 -1.37 12.92 -1.60
C LEU A 110 -1.71 13.91 -2.71
N SER A 111 -2.78 13.65 -3.46
CA SER A 111 -3.22 14.53 -4.55
C SER A 111 -3.45 15.96 -4.08
N LYS A 112 -4.07 16.14 -2.89
CA LYS A 112 -4.25 17.47 -2.31
C LYS A 112 -2.91 18.11 -1.91
N ALA A 113 -2.07 17.38 -1.17
CA ALA A 113 -0.79 17.89 -0.69
C ALA A 113 0.16 18.25 -1.84
N ILE A 114 0.16 17.47 -2.93
CA ILE A 114 0.90 17.74 -4.17
C ILE A 114 0.38 19.04 -4.82
N ASN A 115 -0.93 19.19 -4.98
CA ASN A 115 -1.52 20.41 -5.53
C ASN A 115 -1.14 21.65 -4.71
N ASP A 116 -1.36 21.60 -3.40
CA ASP A 116 -1.04 22.70 -2.48
C ASP A 116 0.47 23.04 -2.60
N TYR A 117 1.32 22.02 -2.62
CA TYR A 117 2.77 22.18 -2.74
C TYR A 117 3.20 22.89 -4.04
N PHE A 118 2.70 22.45 -5.20
CA PHE A 118 3.05 23.05 -6.49
C PHE A 118 2.38 24.41 -6.73
N GLU A 119 1.34 24.76 -5.97
CA GLU A 119 0.76 26.11 -5.95
C GLU A 119 1.73 27.13 -5.37
N TYR A 120 2.43 26.79 -4.28
CA TYR A 120 3.40 27.67 -3.62
C TYR A 120 4.75 27.77 -4.35
N LEU A 121 5.04 26.86 -5.28
CA LEU A 121 6.28 26.89 -6.02
C LEU A 121 6.29 27.96 -7.13
N PRO A 122 7.45 28.58 -7.40
CA PRO A 122 7.64 29.40 -8.59
C PRO A 122 7.28 28.62 -9.85
N LYS A 123 6.57 29.24 -10.80
CA LYS A 123 6.09 28.59 -12.03
C LYS A 123 7.19 28.44 -13.09
N THR A 124 8.33 27.87 -12.72
CA THR A 124 9.41 27.52 -13.65
C THR A 124 9.01 26.34 -14.54
N ASP A 125 9.67 26.18 -15.68
CA ASP A 125 9.42 25.04 -16.59
C ASP A 125 9.67 23.69 -15.91
N ILE A 126 10.69 23.63 -15.04
CA ILE A 126 11.03 22.42 -14.27
C ILE A 126 9.90 22.07 -13.31
N ASN A 127 9.41 23.03 -12.53
CA ASN A 127 8.34 22.80 -11.55
C ASN A 127 7.03 22.40 -12.23
N GLN A 128 6.71 23.03 -13.37
CA GLN A 128 5.54 22.65 -14.16
C GLN A 128 5.68 21.24 -14.78
N LYS A 129 6.89 20.86 -15.20
CA LYS A 129 7.15 19.50 -15.70
C LYS A 129 7.01 18.46 -14.59
N MET A 130 7.57 18.72 -13.41
CA MET A 130 7.42 17.85 -12.24
C MET A 130 5.95 17.69 -11.84
N TYR A 131 5.20 18.80 -11.80
CA TYR A 131 3.77 18.79 -11.52
C TYR A 131 3.01 17.85 -12.48
N ARG A 132 3.23 17.98 -13.79
CA ARG A 132 2.58 17.13 -14.80
C ARG A 132 2.93 15.65 -14.61
N LEU A 133 4.22 15.34 -14.46
CA LEU A 133 4.67 13.96 -14.27
C LEU A 133 4.03 13.30 -13.03
N VAL A 134 3.98 14.03 -11.91
CA VAL A 134 3.36 13.51 -10.69
C VAL A 134 1.86 13.28 -10.88
N HIS A 135 1.15 14.19 -11.55
CA HIS A 135 -0.28 14.02 -11.81
C HIS A 135 -0.59 12.88 -12.78
N GLU A 136 0.22 12.71 -13.82
CA GLU A 136 0.13 11.58 -14.75
C GLU A 136 0.33 10.25 -14.02
N GLU A 137 1.37 10.15 -13.18
CA GLU A 137 1.63 8.93 -12.41
C GLU A 137 0.53 8.64 -11.38
N MET A 138 0.00 9.67 -10.71
CA MET A 138 -1.15 9.51 -9.80
C MET A 138 -2.42 9.07 -10.53
N HIS A 139 -2.60 9.49 -11.78
CA HIS A 139 -3.73 9.04 -12.61
C HIS A 139 -3.58 7.58 -13.03
N ASP A 140 -2.40 7.18 -13.49
CA ASP A 140 -2.09 5.79 -13.83
C ASP A 140 -2.26 4.87 -12.62
N PHE A 141 -1.81 5.31 -11.45
CA PHE A 141 -2.06 4.62 -10.19
C PHE A 141 -3.56 4.45 -9.90
N GLN A 142 -4.38 5.48 -10.12
CA GLN A 142 -5.82 5.39 -9.91
C GLN A 142 -6.49 4.37 -10.84
N LEU A 143 -6.05 4.27 -12.10
CA LEU A 143 -6.54 3.26 -13.02
C LEU A 143 -6.17 1.84 -12.55
N ALA A 144 -4.94 1.65 -12.08
CA ALA A 144 -4.50 0.38 -11.49
C ALA A 144 -5.27 0.03 -10.21
N PHE A 145 -5.56 1.01 -9.34
CA PHE A 145 -6.39 0.82 -8.15
C PHE A 145 -7.79 0.30 -8.51
N ILE A 146 -8.43 0.89 -9.53
CA ILE A 146 -9.77 0.47 -9.98
C ILE A 146 -9.71 -0.96 -10.53
N ALA A 147 -8.70 -1.27 -11.33
CA ALA A 147 -8.51 -2.62 -11.87
C ALA A 147 -8.32 -3.65 -10.76
N GLU A 148 -7.54 -3.32 -9.72
CA GLU A 148 -7.29 -4.19 -8.57
C GLU A 148 -8.58 -4.49 -7.80
N VAL A 149 -9.34 -3.46 -7.40
CA VAL A 149 -10.60 -3.63 -6.64
C VAL A 149 -11.59 -4.49 -7.42
N ASN A 150 -11.68 -4.29 -8.73
CA ASN A 150 -12.58 -5.05 -9.59
C ASN A 150 -12.17 -6.53 -9.74
N SER A 151 -10.95 -6.91 -9.36
CA SER A 151 -10.45 -8.28 -9.42
C SER A 151 -10.82 -9.13 -8.20
N TYR A 152 -11.29 -8.50 -7.11
CA TYR A 152 -11.54 -9.20 -5.85
C TYR A 152 -12.75 -10.15 -5.94
N LYS A 153 -12.58 -11.35 -5.39
CA LYS A 153 -13.67 -12.33 -5.28
C LYS A 153 -14.66 -11.88 -4.21
N THR A 154 -15.93 -11.78 -4.57
CA THR A 154 -17.00 -11.30 -3.68
C THR A 154 -17.60 -12.39 -2.79
N CYS A 155 -17.23 -13.66 -2.98
CA CYS A 155 -17.80 -14.78 -2.23
C CYS A 155 -17.08 -15.07 -0.90
N ASP A 156 -15.83 -14.62 -0.75
CA ASP A 156 -14.98 -14.94 0.39
C ASP A 156 -14.96 -13.75 1.35
N TYR A 157 -16.02 -13.57 2.16
CA TYR A 157 -16.16 -12.43 3.08
C TYR A 157 -16.71 -12.86 4.43
N VAL A 158 -16.36 -12.11 5.48
CA VAL A 158 -17.08 -12.15 6.75
C VAL A 158 -18.16 -11.06 6.70
N PRO A 159 -19.42 -11.36 7.09
CA PRO A 159 -20.46 -10.34 7.21
C PRO A 159 -19.99 -9.14 8.04
N ASP A 160 -19.90 -7.98 7.41
CA ASP A 160 -19.61 -6.71 8.07
C ASP A 160 -20.93 -6.15 8.64
N PRO A 161 -21.09 -6.11 9.97
CA PRO A 161 -22.31 -5.59 10.58
C PRO A 161 -22.50 -4.08 10.34
N TRP A 162 -21.42 -3.36 10.01
CA TRP A 162 -21.47 -1.95 9.66
C TRP A 162 -21.93 -1.74 8.20
N GLY A 163 -21.92 -2.80 7.39
CA GLY A 163 -22.36 -2.81 6.00
C GLY A 163 -21.45 -2.04 5.03
N VAL A 164 -20.26 -1.62 5.47
CA VAL A 164 -19.36 -0.78 4.67
C VAL A 164 -18.60 -1.61 3.65
N PHE A 165 -18.20 -2.83 4.03
CA PHE A 165 -17.39 -3.72 3.19
C PHE A 165 -18.08 -5.02 2.81
N ASN A 166 -19.41 -5.09 2.98
CA ASN A 166 -20.19 -6.19 2.43
C ASN A 166 -20.10 -6.20 0.89
N PRO A 167 -20.00 -7.38 0.26
CA PRO A 167 -20.07 -7.46 -1.19
C PRO A 167 -21.41 -6.96 -1.75
N PRO A 168 -21.46 -6.58 -3.04
CA PRO A 168 -22.70 -6.15 -3.67
C PRO A 168 -23.82 -7.19 -3.53
N GLY A 169 -24.99 -6.77 -3.03
CA GLY A 169 -26.16 -7.63 -2.85
C GLY A 169 -26.31 -8.25 -1.45
N VAL A 170 -25.44 -7.91 -0.50
CA VAL A 170 -25.52 -8.36 0.90
C VAL A 170 -25.89 -7.16 1.79
N ASP A 171 -27.07 -7.19 2.41
CA ASP A 171 -27.51 -6.15 3.34
C ASP A 171 -27.10 -6.51 4.77
N SER A 172 -26.55 -5.55 5.52
CA SER A 172 -26.23 -5.78 6.94
C SER A 172 -27.49 -6.01 7.79
N ALA A 173 -28.65 -5.50 7.35
CA ALA A 173 -29.93 -5.72 8.01
C ALA A 173 -30.36 -7.20 8.03
N ASP A 174 -29.94 -8.00 7.05
CA ASP A 174 -30.31 -9.42 6.95
C ASP A 174 -29.75 -10.25 8.12
N PHE A 175 -28.66 -9.80 8.74
CA PHE A 175 -27.99 -10.49 9.85
C PHE A 175 -28.61 -10.25 11.22
N TYR A 176 -29.57 -9.32 11.33
CA TYR A 176 -30.23 -8.95 12.59
C TYR A 176 -31.70 -9.43 12.66
N SER A 177 -32.10 -10.35 11.77
CA SER A 177 -33.48 -10.87 11.65
C SER A 177 -33.76 -12.11 12.50
#